data_AF-A0A0X8HUM3-F1
#
_entry.id   AF-A0A0X8HUM3-F1
#
_cell.length_a   1.000
_cell.length_b   1.000
_cell.length_c   1.000
_cell.angle_alpha   90.00
_cell.angle_beta   90.00
_cell.angle_gamma   90.00
#
_symmetry.space_group_name_H-M   'P 1'
#
loop_
_entity.id
_entity.type
_entity.pdbx_description
1 polymer ?
#
loop_
_entity_poly.entity_id
_entity_poly.type
_entity_poly.pdbx_seq_one_letter_code
_entity_poly.pdbx_strand_id
1 'polypeptide(L)'
;MGILFSCFSDEYEGEQDPLLENQLGYNSIRSTIEDRHALEQELQQQLLQREQELTEIVNNTNDKLIDISMISNSGIVVQSQDLEEQDSKNTVDGRFNTLDSSKVPHELRKKVGKLHKDLFQELDKELIVTNDEPLIVKL
;
A
#
# COMPACT_ATOMS: atom_id res chain seq x y z
N MET A 1 30.64 43.03 32.47
CA MET A 1 30.11 41.78 31.91
C MET A 1 31.08 41.33 30.83
N GLY A 2 32.11 40.58 31.19
CA GLY A 2 33.11 40.07 30.25
C GLY A 2 32.69 38.72 29.70
N ILE A 3 32.86 38.50 28.40
CA ILE A 3 32.56 37.22 27.74
C ILE A 3 33.90 36.50 27.56
N LEU A 4 34.04 35.34 28.20
CA LEU A 4 35.16 34.42 28.05
C LEU A 4 34.97 33.62 26.76
N PHE A 5 35.83 33.81 25.76
CA PHE A 5 36.02 32.85 24.68
C PHE A 5 36.87 31.70 25.22
N SER A 6 36.25 30.55 25.43
CA SER A 6 36.92 29.31 25.85
C SER A 6 37.40 28.56 24.61
N CYS A 7 38.71 28.58 24.38
CA CYS A 7 39.39 27.66 23.48
C CYS A 7 39.38 26.25 24.09
N PHE A 8 38.76 25.29 23.42
CA PHE A 8 39.09 23.88 23.57
C PHE A 8 39.75 23.43 22.27
N SER A 9 41.08 23.34 22.32
CA SER A 9 41.86 22.54 21.40
C SER A 9 41.68 21.08 21.84
N ASP A 10 41.00 20.27 21.04
CA ASP A 10 41.23 18.83 21.05
C ASP A 10 41.72 18.40 19.68
N GLU A 11 42.85 17.75 19.75
CA GLU A 11 43.76 17.31 18.72
C GLU A 11 43.28 15.94 18.25
N TYR A 12 42.31 15.88 17.32
CA TYR A 12 42.03 14.66 16.56
C TYR A 12 41.75 14.97 15.09
N GLU A 13 42.56 14.30 14.28
CA GLU A 13 42.60 14.23 12.84
C GLU A 13 41.24 14.10 12.15
N GLY A 14 41.06 14.87 11.07
CA GLY A 14 40.45 14.33 9.86
C GLY A 14 39.05 14.79 9.47
N GLU A 15 38.45 15.78 10.15
CA GLU A 15 37.24 16.41 9.61
C GLU A 15 37.63 17.54 8.65
N GLN A 16 37.47 17.27 7.35
CA GLN A 16 37.48 18.28 6.29
C GLN A 16 36.33 19.25 6.57
N ASP A 17 36.64 20.28 7.34
CA ASP A 17 35.73 21.36 7.64
C ASP A 17 35.44 22.11 6.32
N PRO A 18 34.21 22.08 5.78
CA PRO A 18 33.87 22.71 4.49
C PRO A 18 34.06 24.25 4.52
N LEU A 19 34.23 24.82 5.71
CA LEU A 19 34.61 26.22 5.92
C LEU A 19 36.12 26.49 5.67
N LEU A 20 36.99 25.51 5.88
CA LEU A 20 38.43 25.63 5.65
C LEU A 20 38.81 25.40 4.18
N GLU A 21 38.05 24.59 3.45
CA GLU A 21 38.26 24.37 2.01
C GLU A 21 38.14 25.68 1.19
N ASN A 22 37.30 26.62 1.67
CA ASN A 22 37.15 27.95 1.07
C ASN A 22 38.32 28.92 1.35
N GLN A 23 39.30 28.59 2.20
CA GLN A 23 40.43 29.48 2.49
C GLN A 23 41.67 29.25 1.63
N LEU A 24 41.80 28.12 0.92
CA LEU A 24 42.97 27.80 0.09
C LEU A 24 42.98 28.45 -1.31
N GLY A 25 41.92 29.20 -1.68
CA GLY A 25 41.68 29.66 -3.05
C GLY A 25 42.12 31.09 -3.42
N TYR A 26 42.78 31.85 -2.53
CA TYR A 26 42.96 33.30 -2.72
C TYR A 26 43.93 33.73 -3.85
N ASN A 27 44.54 32.81 -4.61
CA ASN A 27 45.52 33.13 -5.66
C ASN A 27 45.09 32.82 -7.12
N SER A 28 43.83 32.50 -7.42
CA SER A 28 43.35 32.23 -8.81
C SER A 28 42.14 33.11 -9.24
N ILE A 29 42.27 34.43 -9.06
CA ILE A 29 41.18 35.43 -9.19
C ILE A 29 40.57 35.61 -10.60
N ARG A 30 40.93 34.82 -11.62
CA ARG A 30 40.41 35.02 -12.99
C ARG A 30 39.57 33.88 -13.58
N SER A 31 39.39 32.77 -12.87
CA SER A 31 38.54 31.62 -13.29
C SER A 31 37.32 31.41 -12.39
N THR A 32 37.28 32.00 -11.20
CA THR A 32 36.40 31.57 -10.10
C THR A 32 35.04 32.27 -10.00
N ILE A 33 34.83 33.37 -10.74
CA ILE A 33 33.55 34.12 -10.67
C ILE A 33 32.45 33.41 -11.46
N GLU A 34 32.78 32.86 -12.65
CA GLU A 34 31.86 32.08 -13.46
C GLU A 34 31.57 30.72 -12.80
N ASP A 35 32.59 30.04 -12.28
CA ASP A 35 32.45 28.76 -11.56
C ASP A 35 31.59 28.90 -10.29
N ARG A 36 31.71 30.02 -9.56
CA ARG A 36 30.90 30.27 -8.36
C ARG A 36 29.43 30.51 -8.68
N HIS A 37 29.13 31.19 -9.79
CA HIS A 37 27.75 31.41 -10.23
C HIS A 37 27.10 30.12 -10.74
N ALA A 38 27.88 29.26 -11.42
CA ALA A 38 27.42 27.93 -11.84
C ALA A 38 27.11 27.02 -10.64
N LEU A 39 27.97 27.00 -9.63
CA LEU A 39 27.77 26.25 -8.39
C LEU A 39 26.52 26.72 -7.62
N GLU A 40 26.31 28.04 -7.53
CA GLU A 40 25.13 28.62 -6.87
C GLU A 40 23.83 28.25 -7.61
N GLN A 41 23.87 28.23 -8.95
CA GLN A 41 22.74 27.82 -9.77
C GLN A 41 22.43 26.32 -9.65
N GLU A 42 23.44 25.46 -9.57
CA GLU A 42 23.26 24.02 -9.34
C GLU A 42 22.64 23.74 -7.96
N LEU A 43 23.13 24.41 -6.92
CA LEU A 43 22.60 24.30 -5.57
C LEU A 43 21.14 24.76 -5.50
N GLN A 44 20.81 25.86 -6.19
CA GLN A 44 19.44 26.35 -6.28
C GLN A 44 18.51 25.36 -7.01
N GLN A 45 19.00 24.72 -8.07
CA GLN A 45 18.26 23.70 -8.80
C GLN A 45 18.03 22.45 -7.93
N GLN A 46 19.05 22.04 -7.17
CA GLN A 46 18.96 20.90 -6.24
C GLN A 46 17.94 21.17 -5.11
N LEU A 47 17.90 22.39 -4.58
CA LEU A 47 16.92 22.79 -3.58
C LEU A 47 15.49 22.75 -4.13
N LEU A 48 15.29 23.23 -5.36
CA LEU A 48 13.97 23.20 -6.01
C LEU A 48 13.52 21.76 -6.28
N GLN A 49 14.42 20.87 -6.71
CA GLN A 49 14.10 19.47 -6.90
C GLN A 49 13.72 18.77 -5.58
N ARG A 50 14.46 19.05 -4.50
CA ARG A 50 14.11 18.59 -3.14
C ARG A 50 12.74 19.09 -2.70
N GLU A 51 12.41 20.35 -2.98
CA GLU A 51 11.08 20.90 -2.65
C GLU A 51 9.95 20.18 -3.40
N GLN A 52 10.17 19.86 -4.68
CA GLN A 52 9.23 19.08 -5.48
C GLN A 52 9.06 17.65 -4.95
N GLU A 53 10.16 16.98 -4.60
CA GLU A 53 10.14 15.64 -4.02
C GLU A 53 9.37 15.61 -2.69
N LEU A 54 9.62 16.58 -1.81
CA LEU A 54 8.87 16.71 -0.56
C LEU A 54 7.38 16.97 -0.79
N THR A 55 7.06 17.77 -1.81
CA THR A 55 5.66 18.03 -2.20
C THR A 55 4.97 16.75 -2.69
N GLU A 56 5.66 15.94 -3.50
CA GLU A 56 5.17 14.65 -3.97
C GLU A 56 4.92 13.69 -2.81
N ILE A 57 5.85 13.62 -1.85
CA ILE A 57 5.71 12.77 -0.66
C ILE A 57 4.49 13.18 0.15
N VAL A 58 4.28 14.48 0.39
CA VAL A 58 3.12 14.98 1.14
C VAL A 58 1.81 14.65 0.41
N ASN A 59 1.74 14.87 -0.90
CA ASN A 59 0.56 14.55 -1.69
C ASN A 59 0.25 13.05 -1.69
N ASN A 60 1.27 12.22 -1.93
CA ASN A 60 1.14 10.76 -1.96
C ASN A 60 0.70 10.22 -0.59
N THR A 61 1.24 10.78 0.50
CA THR A 61 0.85 10.41 1.85
C THR A 61 -0.60 10.81 2.11
N ASN A 62 -1.01 12.04 1.80
CA ASN A 62 -2.38 12.52 2.00
C ASN A 62 -3.41 11.70 1.22
N ASP A 63 -3.10 11.29 -0.01
CA ASP A 63 -4.01 10.47 -0.84
C ASP A 63 -4.13 9.03 -0.32
N LYS A 64 -3.11 8.50 0.35
CA LYS A 64 -3.11 7.14 0.91
C LYS A 64 -3.69 7.07 2.33
N LEU A 65 -3.92 8.20 2.99
CA LEU A 65 -4.53 8.21 4.31
C LEU A 65 -5.99 7.81 4.23
N ILE A 66 -6.36 6.81 5.02
CA ILE A 66 -7.73 6.30 5.13
C ILE A 66 -8.33 6.82 6.44
N ASP A 67 -9.36 7.67 6.33
CA ASP A 67 -10.18 8.06 7.47
C ASP A 67 -11.08 6.88 7.91
N ILE A 68 -11.24 6.72 9.21
CA ILE A 68 -12.14 5.73 9.83
C ILE A 68 -13.58 5.93 9.34
N SER A 69 -13.97 7.18 9.05
CA SER A 69 -15.28 7.48 8.47
C SER A 69 -15.49 6.81 7.09
N MET A 70 -14.43 6.70 6.28
CA MET A 70 -14.47 5.98 5.01
C MET A 70 -14.61 4.48 5.25
N ILE A 71 -14.05 3.92 6.32
CA ILE A 71 -14.19 2.49 6.63
C ILE A 71 -15.66 2.12 6.88
N SER A 72 -16.41 2.96 7.62
CA SER A 72 -17.81 2.67 7.97
C SER A 72 -18.78 2.72 6.79
N ASN A 73 -18.51 3.57 5.79
CA ASN A 73 -19.42 3.83 4.66
C ASN A 73 -18.77 3.58 3.28
N SER A 74 -17.67 2.82 3.20
CA SER A 74 -16.91 2.64 1.95
C SER A 74 -17.68 1.89 0.85
N GLY A 75 -18.76 1.18 1.19
CA GLY A 75 -19.47 0.33 0.24
C GLY A 75 -18.61 -0.79 -0.37
N ILE A 76 -17.40 -1.05 0.16
CA ILE A 76 -16.50 -2.10 -0.32
C ILE A 76 -17.05 -3.48 0.02
N VAL A 77 -17.67 -3.62 1.19
CA VAL A 77 -18.36 -4.85 1.60
C VAL A 77 -19.81 -4.73 1.16
N VAL A 78 -20.14 -5.35 0.04
CA VAL A 78 -21.50 -5.43 -0.51
C VAL A 78 -22.11 -6.78 -0.13
N GLN A 79 -23.40 -6.80 0.26
CA GLN A 79 -24.12 -8.06 0.45
C GLN A 79 -24.43 -8.66 -0.92
N SER A 80 -24.24 -9.97 -1.08
CA SER A 80 -24.41 -10.64 -2.38
C SER A 80 -25.79 -10.45 -3.01
N GLN A 81 -26.83 -10.16 -2.21
CA GLN A 81 -28.18 -9.83 -2.70
C GLN A 81 -28.25 -8.47 -3.41
N ASP A 82 -27.44 -7.49 -3.02
CA ASP A 82 -27.44 -6.15 -3.65
C ASP A 82 -26.78 -6.19 -5.05
N LEU A 83 -25.95 -7.21 -5.33
CA LEU A 83 -25.34 -7.43 -6.65
C LEU A 83 -26.33 -8.06 -7.64
N GLU A 84 -27.26 -8.90 -7.17
CA GLU A 84 -28.28 -9.54 -8.00
C GLU A 84 -29.23 -8.51 -8.64
N GLU A 85 -29.48 -7.38 -7.95
CA GLU A 85 -30.30 -6.29 -8.48
C GLU A 85 -29.65 -5.59 -9.68
N GLN A 86 -28.32 -5.51 -9.75
CA GLN A 86 -27.61 -4.90 -10.89
C GLN A 86 -27.55 -5.81 -12.13
N ASP A 87 -27.38 -7.12 -11.94
CA ASP A 87 -27.31 -8.10 -13.04
C ASP A 87 -28.68 -8.44 -13.64
N SER A 88 -29.78 -8.14 -12.93
CA SER A 88 -31.16 -8.35 -13.40
C SER A 88 -31.54 -7.59 -14.67
N LYS A 89 -30.73 -6.62 -15.12
CA LYS A 89 -30.98 -5.86 -16.36
C LYS A 89 -30.56 -6.59 -17.64
N ASN A 90 -29.75 -7.66 -17.56
CA ASN A 90 -29.21 -8.36 -18.73
C ASN A 90 -29.55 -9.85 -18.81
N THR A 91 -30.34 -10.38 -17.89
CA THR A 91 -30.77 -11.78 -17.99
C THR A 91 -31.90 -11.88 -19.02
N VAL A 92 -31.53 -12.43 -20.19
CA VAL A 92 -32.48 -13.02 -21.13
C VAL A 92 -33.45 -13.85 -20.30
N ASP A 93 -34.74 -13.53 -20.45
CA ASP A 93 -35.89 -14.10 -19.76
C ASP A 93 -36.01 -15.61 -20.08
N GLY A 94 -35.07 -16.38 -19.54
CA GLY A 94 -34.94 -17.82 -19.68
C GLY A 94 -36.01 -18.45 -18.82
N ARG A 95 -37.24 -18.50 -19.34
CA ARG A 95 -38.35 -19.20 -18.69
C ARG A 95 -37.97 -20.67 -18.55
N PHE A 96 -37.50 -21.04 -17.37
CA PHE A 96 -37.31 -22.43 -17.00
C PHE A 96 -38.69 -23.09 -16.99
N ASN A 97 -38.96 -23.91 -17.99
CA ASN A 97 -40.16 -24.72 -18.01
C ASN A 97 -39.98 -25.85 -17.00
N THR A 98 -40.79 -25.82 -15.94
CA THR A 98 -40.78 -26.87 -14.92
C THR A 98 -41.29 -28.17 -15.55
N LEU A 99 -40.38 -29.10 -15.80
CA LEU A 99 -40.74 -30.45 -16.23
C LEU A 99 -41.17 -31.26 -15.01
N ASP A 100 -42.22 -32.05 -15.17
CA ASP A 100 -42.70 -32.93 -14.10
C ASP A 100 -41.60 -33.94 -13.75
N SER A 101 -41.23 -33.96 -12.47
CA SER A 101 -40.22 -34.86 -11.94
C SER A 101 -40.51 -36.32 -12.29
N SER A 102 -41.80 -36.73 -12.37
CA SER A 102 -42.24 -38.10 -12.66
C SER A 102 -41.68 -38.66 -13.98
N LYS A 103 -41.32 -37.77 -14.93
CA LYS A 103 -40.77 -38.11 -16.24
C LYS A 103 -39.25 -38.36 -16.20
N VAL A 104 -38.58 -38.05 -15.09
CA VAL A 104 -37.15 -38.26 -14.93
C VAL A 104 -36.89 -39.72 -14.58
N PRO A 105 -36.06 -40.45 -15.37
CA PRO A 105 -35.75 -41.85 -15.10
C PRO A 105 -35.18 -42.07 -13.69
N HIS A 106 -35.62 -43.14 -13.03
CA HIS A 106 -35.18 -43.48 -11.67
C HIS A 106 -33.66 -43.68 -11.56
N GLU A 107 -33.03 -44.27 -12.58
CA GLU A 107 -31.58 -44.42 -12.63
C GLU A 107 -30.84 -43.08 -12.59
N LEU A 108 -31.39 -42.09 -13.30
CA LEU A 108 -30.81 -40.76 -13.40
C LEU A 108 -30.97 -40.00 -12.08
N ARG A 109 -32.14 -40.12 -11.43
CA ARG A 109 -32.35 -39.61 -10.06
C ARG A 109 -31.37 -40.22 -9.06
N LYS A 110 -31.13 -41.53 -9.14
CA LYS A 110 -30.18 -42.22 -8.25
C LYS A 110 -28.75 -41.76 -8.48
N LYS A 111 -28.34 -41.55 -9.74
CA LYS A 111 -27.02 -41.02 -10.09
C LYS A 111 -26.82 -39.59 -9.62
N VAL A 112 -27.80 -38.71 -9.84
CA VAL A 112 -27.76 -37.31 -9.35
C VAL A 112 -27.74 -37.26 -7.82
N GLY A 113 -28.57 -38.07 -7.16
CA GLY A 113 -28.56 -38.16 -5.70
C GLY A 113 -27.24 -38.70 -5.14
N LYS A 114 -26.58 -39.61 -5.86
CA LYS A 114 -25.23 -40.08 -5.48
C LYS A 114 -24.20 -38.95 -5.65
N LEU A 115 -24.20 -38.27 -6.80
CA LEU A 115 -23.27 -37.17 -7.06
C LEU A 115 -23.41 -36.04 -6.05
N HIS A 116 -24.64 -35.68 -5.69
CA HIS A 116 -24.91 -34.70 -4.63
C HIS A 116 -24.30 -35.16 -3.30
N LYS A 117 -24.54 -36.42 -2.89
CA LYS A 117 -23.98 -36.92 -1.63
C LYS A 117 -22.46 -36.94 -1.64
N ASP A 118 -21.86 -37.43 -2.71
CA ASP A 118 -20.41 -37.54 -2.83
C ASP A 118 -19.76 -36.15 -2.75
N LEU A 119 -20.30 -35.17 -3.50
CA LEU A 119 -19.78 -33.80 -3.54
C LEU A 119 -19.92 -33.06 -2.21
N PHE A 120 -21.09 -33.13 -1.56
CA PHE A 120 -21.29 -32.44 -0.28
C PHE A 120 -20.55 -33.14 0.88
N GLN A 121 -20.38 -34.46 0.83
CA GLN A 121 -19.55 -35.16 1.83
C GLN A 121 -18.06 -34.86 1.70
N GLU A 122 -17.59 -34.55 0.49
CA GLU A 122 -16.22 -34.13 0.24
C GLU A 122 -16.01 -32.70 0.74
N LEU A 123 -16.91 -31.77 0.38
CA LEU A 123 -16.92 -30.40 0.91
C LEU A 123 -16.96 -30.35 2.43
N ASP A 124 -17.81 -31.16 3.06
CA ASP A 124 -17.92 -31.23 4.52
C ASP A 124 -16.61 -31.68 5.18
N LYS A 125 -15.76 -32.45 4.49
CA LYS A 125 -14.44 -32.84 5.02
C LYS A 125 -13.39 -31.76 4.79
N GLU A 126 -13.43 -31.10 3.63
CA GLU A 126 -12.46 -30.07 3.26
C GLU A 126 -12.66 -28.75 4.00
N LEU A 127 -13.90 -28.44 4.39
CA LEU A 127 -14.25 -27.18 5.06
C LEU A 127 -14.12 -27.22 6.60
N ILE A 128 -13.54 -28.29 7.15
CA ILE A 128 -13.29 -28.38 8.60
C ILE A 128 -11.95 -27.73 8.91
N VAL A 129 -11.99 -26.62 9.64
CA VAL A 129 -10.80 -26.03 10.26
C VAL A 129 -10.58 -26.69 11.62
N THR A 130 -9.56 -27.54 11.73
CA THR A 130 -9.12 -28.09 13.02
C THR A 130 -8.13 -27.14 13.68
N ASN A 131 -8.41 -26.71 14.90
CA ASN A 131 -7.46 -25.97 15.73
C ASN A 131 -6.66 -26.97 16.56
N ASP A 132 -5.36 -27.08 16.32
CA ASP A 132 -4.47 -27.99 17.03
C ASP A 132 -4.11 -27.49 18.44
N GLU A 133 -4.31 -26.19 18.70
CA GLU A 133 -3.99 -25.54 19.96
C GLU A 133 -5.22 -24.85 20.59
N PRO A 134 -5.27 -24.78 21.94
CA PRO A 134 -6.34 -24.06 22.61
C PRO A 134 -6.23 -22.56 22.32
N LEU A 135 -7.20 -22.02 21.57
CA LEU A 135 -7.29 -20.58 21.25
C LEU A 135 -7.43 -19.68 22.49
N ILE A 136 -7.82 -20.26 23.63
CA ILE A 136 -7.96 -19.55 24.90
C ILE A 136 -7.20 -20.33 25.97
N VAL A 137 -6.12 -19.74 26.47
CA VAL A 137 -5.43 -20.21 27.67
C VAL A 137 -5.83 -19.27 28.80
N LYS A 138 -6.46 -19.80 29.85
CA LYS A 138 -6.70 -19.03 31.08
C LYS A 138 -5.42 -19.07 31.91
N LEU A 139 -4.90 -17.88 32.23
CA LEU A 139 -3.82 -17.69 33.19
C LEU A 139 -4.32 -17.92 34.62
#